data_AF-A0A914Y9S9-F1
#
_entry.id   AF-A0A914Y9S9-F1
#
_cell.length_a   1.000
_cell.length_b   1.000
_cell.length_c   1.000
_cell.angle_alpha   90.00
_cell.angle_beta   90.00
_cell.angle_gamma   90.00
#
_symmetry.space_group_name_H-M   'P 1'
#
loop_
_entity.id
_entity.type
_entity.pdbx_description
1 polymer ?
#
loop_
_entity_poly.entity_id
_entity_poly.type
_entity_poly.pdbx_seq_one_letter_code
_entity_poly.pdbx_strand_id
1 'polypeptide(L)'
;MIPTILNNADEEQKAEWLPKAQNLEFIGTYAQTELGHGTNLRSLETTATYDPKSQEFILHSPTTSATKWWPGNLGKVANVTVVVARLIIGGKNYGPHPFFVPIRDPTTHQSLPGIILGDIGPKFGINTVSNGFLIFDNFRIPRRNMFMKNARLEADGTYISPKHAKLAYGTMVYVRATMIRTMSNLLGRAATIAIRYSVIRKQGEIEAGKGEVQIIEYQTQQYRLLPQVARAWAYEFAGRYTRKLYEQFLAGDFEVLPALHGITSGLKAVVTHQTALGIEQCRMACEITGPKIVFF
;
A
#
# COMPACT_ATOMS: atom_id res chain seq x y z
N MET A 1 -6.70 -2.34 -5.54
CA MET A 1 -8.16 -2.53 -5.55
C MET A 1 -8.60 -3.99 -5.36
N ILE A 2 -8.09 -4.96 -6.15
CA ILE A 2 -8.52 -6.37 -6.09
C ILE A 2 -8.53 -6.97 -4.66
N PRO A 3 -7.49 -6.81 -3.82
CA PRO A 3 -7.53 -7.31 -2.45
C PRO A 3 -8.67 -6.71 -1.62
N THR A 4 -9.06 -5.46 -1.88
CA THR A 4 -10.19 -4.83 -1.19
C THR A 4 -11.52 -5.46 -1.62
N ILE A 5 -11.70 -5.75 -2.91
CA ILE A 5 -12.86 -6.49 -3.44
C ILE A 5 -12.95 -7.87 -2.77
N LEU A 6 -11.89 -8.67 -2.84
CA LEU A 6 -11.89 -10.01 -2.26
C LEU A 6 -12.24 -10.03 -0.76
N ASN A 7 -11.76 -9.04 -0.01
CA ASN A 7 -11.87 -9.04 1.44
C ASN A 7 -13.06 -8.25 2.01
N ASN A 8 -13.65 -7.30 1.27
CA ASN A 8 -14.67 -6.38 1.78
C ASN A 8 -15.96 -6.33 0.94
N ALA A 9 -15.96 -6.85 -0.29
CA ALA A 9 -17.17 -6.93 -1.10
C ALA A 9 -17.98 -8.17 -0.70
N ASP A 10 -19.31 -8.04 -0.68
CA ASP A 10 -20.20 -9.21 -0.58
C ASP A 10 -20.17 -10.03 -1.89
N GLU A 11 -20.88 -11.16 -1.93
CA GLU A 11 -20.82 -12.05 -3.10
C GLU A 11 -21.37 -11.44 -4.39
N GLU A 12 -22.40 -10.60 -4.30
CA GLU A 12 -22.99 -9.91 -5.45
C GLU A 12 -22.02 -8.85 -6.00
N GLN A 13 -21.43 -8.05 -5.11
CA GLN A 13 -20.41 -7.07 -5.45
C GLN A 13 -19.15 -7.72 -6.05
N LYS A 14 -18.73 -8.88 -5.52
CA LYS A 14 -17.62 -9.65 -6.09
C LYS A 14 -17.96 -10.15 -7.48
N ALA A 15 -19.15 -10.73 -7.67
CA ALA A 15 -19.59 -11.24 -8.96
C ALA A 15 -19.60 -10.13 -10.03
N GLU A 16 -19.94 -8.90 -9.64
CA GLU A 16 -19.92 -7.76 -10.55
C GLU A 16 -18.51 -7.21 -10.81
N TRP A 17 -17.73 -6.92 -9.76
CA TRP A 17 -16.50 -6.14 -9.90
C TRP A 17 -15.26 -7.00 -10.11
N LEU A 18 -15.19 -8.21 -9.55
CA LEU A 18 -13.96 -9.00 -9.59
C LEU A 18 -13.61 -9.47 -11.02
N PRO A 19 -14.54 -10.00 -11.84
CA PRO A 19 -14.23 -10.40 -13.22
C PRO A 19 -13.76 -9.22 -14.06
N LYS A 20 -14.47 -8.08 -13.98
CA LYS A 20 -14.10 -6.83 -14.68
C LYS A 20 -12.71 -6.34 -14.28
N ALA A 21 -12.36 -6.43 -12.99
CA ALA A 21 -11.03 -6.08 -12.50
C ALA A 21 -9.93 -7.02 -13.03
N GLN A 22 -10.22 -8.32 -13.14
CA GLN A 22 -9.28 -9.33 -13.62
C GLN A 22 -9.08 -9.26 -15.14
N ASN A 23 -10.12 -8.91 -15.88
CA ASN A 23 -10.12 -8.74 -17.33
C ASN A 23 -9.63 -7.36 -17.78
N LEU A 24 -9.25 -6.47 -16.83
CA LEU A 24 -8.84 -5.09 -17.09
C LEU A 24 -9.90 -4.25 -17.81
N GLU A 25 -11.18 -4.59 -17.65
CA GLU A 25 -12.30 -3.77 -18.15
C GLU A 25 -12.37 -2.40 -17.43
N PHE A 26 -11.81 -2.33 -16.23
CA PHE A 26 -11.45 -1.08 -15.59
C PHE A 26 -10.08 -1.20 -14.91
N ILE A 27 -9.48 -0.04 -14.61
CA ILE A 27 -8.23 0.07 -13.87
C ILE A 27 -8.49 0.78 -12.55
N GLY A 28 -8.31 0.04 -11.46
CA GLY A 28 -8.65 0.48 -10.11
C GLY A 28 -7.47 0.93 -9.26
N THR A 29 -7.66 1.99 -8.48
CA THR A 29 -6.72 2.40 -7.41
C THR A 29 -7.38 2.38 -6.01
N TYR A 30 -6.66 2.83 -4.99
CA TYR A 30 -7.07 2.86 -3.58
C TYR A 30 -6.82 4.24 -2.97
N ALA A 31 -7.89 5.00 -2.78
CA ALA A 31 -7.90 6.37 -2.28
C ALA A 31 -8.37 6.44 -0.82
N GLN A 32 -7.42 6.27 0.10
CA GLN A 32 -7.66 6.40 1.54
C GLN A 32 -7.06 7.68 2.11
N THR A 33 -5.73 7.82 1.98
CA THR A 33 -4.95 8.96 2.49
C THR A 33 -5.48 10.28 1.95
N GLU A 34 -5.55 11.26 2.84
CA GLU A 34 -5.87 12.65 2.56
C GLU A 34 -4.67 13.54 2.82
N LEU A 35 -4.69 14.75 2.29
CA LEU A 35 -3.65 15.75 2.51
C LEU A 35 -3.46 16.03 4.02
N GLY A 36 -4.55 16.10 4.78
CA GLY A 36 -4.52 16.28 6.23
C GLY A 36 -4.32 15.00 7.05
N HIS A 37 -4.57 13.82 6.47
CA HIS A 37 -4.69 12.57 7.23
C HIS A 37 -4.12 11.34 6.50
N GLY A 38 -3.00 10.82 7.00
CA GLY A 38 -2.43 9.53 6.59
C GLY A 38 -2.55 8.45 7.67
N THR A 39 -1.87 8.63 8.80
CA THR A 39 -1.84 7.63 9.89
C THR A 39 -3.17 7.56 10.65
N ASN A 40 -3.80 8.71 10.92
CA ASN A 40 -5.02 8.79 11.70
C ASN A 40 -6.28 8.67 10.82
N LEU A 41 -6.60 7.44 10.43
CA LEU A 41 -7.74 7.15 9.55
C LEU A 41 -9.11 7.52 10.15
N ARG A 42 -9.21 7.63 11.48
CA ARG A 42 -10.47 8.03 12.13
C ARG A 42 -10.82 9.50 11.88
N SER A 43 -9.82 10.31 11.54
CA SER A 43 -9.97 11.74 11.31
C SER A 43 -10.12 12.10 9.83
N LEU A 44 -10.26 11.13 8.93
CA LEU A 44 -10.57 11.41 7.52
C LEU A 44 -11.75 12.38 7.41
N GLU A 45 -11.65 13.33 6.50
CA GLU A 45 -12.59 14.43 6.33
C GLU A 45 -13.57 14.16 5.19
N THR A 46 -13.17 13.43 4.14
CA THR A 46 -14.06 13.06 3.03
C THR A 46 -15.32 12.38 3.57
N THR A 47 -16.49 12.82 3.12
CA THR A 47 -17.79 12.29 3.56
C THR A 47 -18.45 11.49 2.45
N ALA A 48 -19.22 10.48 2.84
CA ALA A 48 -20.19 9.79 2.00
C ALA A 48 -21.53 9.79 2.74
N THR A 49 -22.39 10.75 2.37
CA THR A 49 -23.68 10.98 3.05
C THR A 49 -24.78 10.22 2.32
N TYR A 50 -25.51 9.37 3.03
CA TYR A 50 -26.59 8.58 2.45
C TYR A 50 -27.86 9.40 2.24
N ASP A 51 -28.39 9.36 1.02
CA ASP A 51 -29.67 9.94 0.61
C ASP A 51 -30.68 8.79 0.40
N PRO A 52 -31.63 8.56 1.34
CA PRO A 52 -32.59 7.46 1.23
C PRO A 52 -33.60 7.67 0.10
N LYS A 53 -33.82 8.91 -0.37
CA LYS A 53 -34.80 9.18 -1.42
C LYS A 53 -34.34 8.67 -2.79
N SER A 54 -33.05 8.87 -3.10
CA SER A 54 -32.45 8.35 -4.34
C SER A 54 -31.71 7.03 -4.15
N GLN A 55 -31.54 6.56 -2.90
CA GLN A 55 -30.71 5.42 -2.53
C GLN A 55 -29.26 5.56 -3.03
N GLU A 56 -28.68 6.73 -2.81
CA GLU A 56 -27.32 7.08 -3.23
C GLU A 56 -26.49 7.57 -2.06
N PHE A 57 -25.17 7.57 -2.24
CA PHE A 57 -24.24 8.32 -1.43
C PHE A 57 -23.79 9.58 -2.16
N ILE A 58 -23.76 10.69 -1.44
CA ILE A 58 -23.17 11.96 -1.88
C ILE A 58 -21.76 12.04 -1.30
N LEU A 59 -20.76 11.93 -2.16
CA LEU A 59 -19.36 12.06 -1.82
C LEU A 59 -18.94 13.51 -1.90
N HIS A 60 -18.27 13.99 -0.85
CA HIS A 60 -17.80 15.37 -0.80
C HIS A 60 -16.47 15.50 -0.04
N SER A 61 -15.62 16.40 -0.53
CA SER A 61 -14.39 16.82 0.11
C SER A 61 -14.61 18.22 0.72
N PRO A 62 -14.96 18.31 2.02
CA PRO A 62 -15.43 19.56 2.63
C PRO A 62 -14.37 20.66 2.73
N THR A 63 -13.09 20.29 2.67
CA THR A 63 -11.94 21.16 2.85
C THR A 63 -10.83 20.74 1.88
N THR A 64 -9.86 21.63 1.65
CA THR A 64 -8.67 21.27 0.88
C THR A 64 -7.87 20.14 1.55
N SER A 65 -7.85 20.08 2.89
CA SER A 65 -7.18 19.01 3.63
C SER A 65 -7.84 17.63 3.45
N ALA A 66 -9.13 17.60 3.10
CA ALA A 66 -9.86 16.38 2.74
C ALA A 66 -9.48 15.81 1.35
N THR A 67 -8.70 16.54 0.54
CA THR A 67 -8.25 16.06 -0.77
C THR A 67 -7.53 14.72 -0.61
N LYS A 68 -8.00 13.69 -1.32
CA LYS A 68 -7.28 12.42 -1.39
C LYS A 68 -5.90 12.67 -1.99
N TRP A 69 -4.86 12.13 -1.38
CA TRP A 69 -3.48 12.47 -1.71
C TRP A 69 -2.56 11.25 -1.57
N TRP A 70 -1.70 11.03 -2.59
CA TRP A 70 -0.84 9.84 -2.78
C TRP A 70 -1.39 8.57 -3.46
N PRO A 71 -2.70 8.37 -3.78
CA PRO A 71 -3.12 7.12 -4.44
C PRO A 71 -2.34 6.87 -5.74
N GLY A 72 -1.65 5.74 -5.82
CA GLY A 72 -0.85 5.38 -6.99
C GLY A 72 -1.73 5.18 -8.22
N ASN A 73 -1.24 5.55 -9.40
CA ASN A 73 -1.95 5.47 -10.68
C ASN A 73 -3.23 6.31 -10.80
N LEU A 74 -3.65 7.02 -9.75
CA LEU A 74 -4.84 7.89 -9.76
C LEU A 74 -4.70 9.06 -10.73
N GLY A 75 -3.50 9.63 -10.83
CA GLY A 75 -3.28 10.89 -11.54
C GLY A 75 -3.62 10.79 -13.02
N LYS A 76 -3.34 9.64 -13.64
CA LYS A 76 -3.50 9.46 -15.10
C LYS A 76 -4.18 8.16 -15.55
N VAL A 77 -4.11 7.08 -14.78
CA VAL A 77 -4.43 5.74 -15.31
C VAL A 77 -5.75 5.18 -14.77
N ALA A 78 -6.01 5.32 -13.47
CA ALA A 78 -7.19 4.73 -12.87
C ALA A 78 -8.47 5.42 -13.36
N ASN A 79 -9.46 4.63 -13.79
CA ASN A 79 -10.81 5.09 -14.14
C ASN A 79 -11.86 4.74 -13.08
N VAL A 80 -11.52 3.84 -12.15
CA VAL A 80 -12.28 3.56 -10.92
C VAL A 80 -11.35 3.59 -9.72
N THR A 81 -11.90 3.81 -8.53
CA THR A 81 -11.12 3.79 -7.29
C THR A 81 -11.94 3.29 -6.12
N VAL A 82 -11.28 2.70 -5.14
CA VAL A 82 -11.87 2.52 -3.82
C VAL A 82 -11.59 3.78 -3.01
N VAL A 83 -12.64 4.53 -2.67
CA VAL A 83 -12.55 5.68 -1.77
C VAL A 83 -12.85 5.23 -0.36
N VAL A 84 -12.03 5.62 0.61
CA VAL A 84 -12.38 5.50 2.04
C VAL A 84 -12.88 6.85 2.53
N ALA A 85 -14.14 6.91 2.96
CA ALA A 85 -14.80 8.13 3.41
C ALA A 85 -15.62 7.89 4.69
N ARG A 86 -15.92 8.95 5.44
CA ARG A 86 -16.82 8.89 6.60
C ARG A 86 -18.24 8.61 6.13
N LEU A 87 -18.79 7.47 6.54
CA LEU A 87 -20.19 7.13 6.29
C LEU A 87 -21.10 7.99 7.19
N ILE A 88 -21.98 8.79 6.59
CA ILE A 88 -22.95 9.63 7.29
C ILE A 88 -24.36 9.17 6.95
N ILE A 89 -25.15 8.80 7.96
CA ILE A 89 -26.55 8.37 7.80
C ILE A 89 -27.40 9.14 8.80
N GLY A 90 -28.41 9.88 8.31
CA GLY A 90 -29.28 10.69 9.17
C GLY A 90 -28.51 11.68 10.05
N GLY A 91 -27.42 12.27 9.54
CA GLY A 91 -26.55 13.19 10.27
C GLY A 91 -25.56 12.54 11.25
N LYS A 92 -25.64 11.21 11.48
CA LYS A 92 -24.70 10.48 12.34
C LYS A 92 -23.52 9.92 11.54
N ASN A 93 -22.31 10.12 12.06
CA ASN A 93 -21.06 9.59 11.50
C ASN A 93 -20.79 8.16 12.04
N TYR A 94 -20.66 7.20 11.13
CA TYR A 94 -20.35 5.79 11.41
C TYR A 94 -18.87 5.44 11.16
N GLY A 95 -18.06 6.44 10.82
CA GLY A 95 -16.63 6.29 10.60
C GLY A 95 -16.26 5.85 9.18
N PRO A 96 -14.96 5.56 8.95
CA PRO A 96 -14.43 5.29 7.62
C PRO A 96 -14.98 3.99 7.02
N HIS A 97 -15.53 4.08 5.82
CA HIS A 97 -16.01 2.94 5.03
C HIS A 97 -15.47 3.00 3.60
N PRO A 98 -15.23 1.85 2.93
CA PRO A 98 -14.81 1.83 1.54
C PRO A 98 -16.01 1.91 0.59
N PHE A 99 -15.82 2.63 -0.51
CA PHE A 99 -16.80 2.83 -1.58
C PHE A 99 -16.13 2.62 -2.94
N PHE A 100 -16.78 1.91 -3.86
CA PHE A 100 -16.37 1.76 -5.24
C PHE A 100 -16.83 2.99 -6.03
N VAL A 101 -15.92 3.73 -6.63
CA VAL A 101 -16.23 5.03 -7.24
C VAL A 101 -15.66 5.09 -8.66
N PRO A 102 -16.51 5.15 -9.70
CA PRO A 102 -16.09 5.56 -11.02
C PRO A 102 -15.58 7.01 -10.95
N ILE A 103 -14.40 7.27 -11.53
CA ILE A 103 -13.77 8.60 -11.47
C ILE A 103 -13.50 9.19 -12.85
N ARG A 104 -13.55 8.36 -13.89
CA ARG A 104 -13.39 8.79 -15.29
C ARG A 104 -14.44 8.13 -16.17
N ASP A 105 -14.81 8.83 -17.23
CA ASP A 105 -15.63 8.28 -18.30
C ASP A 105 -14.89 7.12 -19.00
N PRO A 106 -15.54 5.96 -19.22
CA PRO A 106 -14.87 4.77 -19.74
C PRO A 106 -14.42 4.89 -21.20
N THR A 107 -14.95 5.85 -21.97
CA THR A 107 -14.64 6.04 -23.38
C THR A 107 -13.61 7.14 -23.59
N THR A 108 -13.85 8.30 -22.98
CA THR A 108 -13.03 9.52 -23.15
C THR A 108 -11.92 9.64 -22.12
N HIS A 109 -12.00 8.88 -21.02
CA HIS A 109 -11.07 8.92 -19.87
C HIS A 109 -10.99 10.28 -19.17
N GLN A 110 -11.92 11.19 -19.48
CA GLN A 110 -12.06 12.48 -18.81
C GLN A 110 -12.63 12.28 -17.40
N SER A 111 -12.31 13.18 -16.48
CA SER A 111 -12.91 13.16 -15.14
C SER A 111 -14.43 13.31 -15.22
N LEU A 112 -15.17 12.53 -14.44
CA LEU A 112 -16.63 12.66 -14.37
C LEU A 112 -17.02 14.02 -13.72
N PRO A 113 -18.20 14.58 -14.05
CA PRO A 113 -18.69 15.81 -13.42
C PRO A 113 -18.73 15.70 -11.89
N GLY A 114 -18.33 16.76 -11.19
CA GLY A 114 -18.21 16.75 -9.72
C GLY A 114 -16.94 16.06 -9.19
N ILE A 115 -16.02 15.67 -10.07
CA ILE A 115 -14.73 15.08 -9.71
C ILE A 115 -13.59 15.94 -10.26
N ILE A 116 -12.66 16.32 -9.37
CA ILE A 116 -11.40 16.96 -9.75
C ILE A 116 -10.26 16.03 -9.35
N LEU A 117 -9.41 15.67 -10.29
CA LEU A 117 -8.27 14.80 -10.05
C LEU A 117 -7.07 15.19 -10.93
N GLY A 118 -5.88 14.74 -10.53
CA GLY A 118 -4.66 15.05 -11.26
C GLY A 118 -3.45 14.37 -10.65
N ASP A 119 -2.27 14.61 -11.24
CA ASP A 119 -0.99 14.10 -10.75
C ASP A 119 -0.43 15.05 -9.68
N ILE A 120 0.20 14.51 -8.63
CA ILE A 120 0.79 15.33 -7.55
C ILE A 120 2.20 15.85 -7.87
N GLY A 121 2.79 15.41 -8.98
CA GLY A 121 4.06 15.90 -9.49
C GLY A 121 5.27 15.01 -9.14
N PRO A 122 6.48 15.60 -9.29
CA PRO A 122 7.74 14.92 -9.07
C PRO A 122 7.89 14.39 -7.64
N LYS A 123 8.49 13.20 -7.54
CA LYS A 123 8.78 12.50 -6.27
C LYS A 123 10.27 12.18 -6.21
N PHE A 124 10.78 11.98 -4.99
CA PHE A 124 12.18 11.53 -4.80
C PHE A 124 12.49 10.21 -5.55
N GLY A 125 11.51 9.31 -5.63
CA GLY A 125 11.61 8.08 -6.41
C GLY A 125 10.24 7.61 -6.88
N ILE A 126 10.22 6.50 -7.62
CA ILE A 126 8.98 5.89 -8.15
C ILE A 126 8.21 6.89 -9.06
N ASN A 127 8.93 7.69 -9.85
CA ASN A 127 8.34 8.67 -10.77
C ASN A 127 7.54 8.03 -11.91
N THR A 128 7.69 6.73 -12.14
CA THR A 128 6.88 5.95 -13.09
C THR A 128 5.44 5.70 -12.61
N VAL A 129 5.15 5.93 -11.33
CA VAL A 129 3.78 5.81 -10.78
C VAL A 129 3.13 7.19 -10.74
N SER A 130 1.97 7.33 -11.41
CA SER A 130 1.18 8.57 -11.39
C SER A 130 0.38 8.68 -10.10
N ASN A 131 1.08 8.94 -8.99
CA ASN A 131 0.42 9.28 -7.73
C ASN A 131 -0.43 10.53 -7.96
N GLY A 132 -1.70 10.46 -7.59
CA GLY A 132 -2.65 11.52 -7.86
C GLY A 132 -3.26 12.15 -6.62
N PHE A 133 -4.02 13.20 -6.88
CA PHE A 133 -4.99 13.77 -5.95
C PHE A 133 -6.42 13.58 -6.48
N LEU A 134 -7.41 13.63 -5.58
CA LEU A 134 -8.82 13.48 -5.92
C LEU A 134 -9.69 14.26 -4.93
N ILE A 135 -10.60 15.07 -5.47
CA ILE A 135 -11.54 15.95 -4.77
C ILE A 135 -12.94 15.65 -5.29
N PHE A 136 -13.90 15.56 -4.39
CA PHE A 136 -15.31 15.37 -4.72
C PHE A 136 -16.12 16.63 -4.43
N ASP A 137 -16.89 17.08 -5.43
CA ASP A 137 -17.93 18.08 -5.29
C ASP A 137 -19.29 17.41 -5.46
N ASN A 138 -19.87 17.00 -4.33
CA ASN A 138 -21.21 16.41 -4.22
C ASN A 138 -21.49 15.29 -5.24
N PHE A 139 -20.48 14.47 -5.51
CA PHE A 139 -20.54 13.39 -6.50
C PHE A 139 -21.41 12.24 -6.00
N ARG A 140 -22.35 11.77 -6.83
CA ARG A 140 -23.32 10.75 -6.45
C ARG A 140 -22.92 9.36 -6.93
N ILE A 141 -23.06 8.37 -6.06
CA ILE A 141 -22.90 6.94 -6.39
C ILE A 141 -24.06 6.12 -5.81
N PRO A 142 -24.45 5.00 -6.43
CA PRO A 142 -25.49 4.12 -5.88
C PRO A 142 -25.14 3.58 -4.48
N ARG A 143 -26.15 3.28 -3.67
CA ARG A 143 -25.97 2.61 -2.36
C ARG A 143 -25.12 1.35 -2.45
N ARG A 144 -25.26 0.57 -3.53
CA ARG A 144 -24.52 -0.68 -3.72
C ARG A 144 -23.03 -0.51 -3.98
N ASN A 145 -22.56 0.72 -4.15
CA ASN A 145 -21.14 1.02 -4.27
C ASN A 145 -20.40 1.02 -2.92
N MET A 146 -21.09 1.04 -1.77
CA MET A 146 -20.45 0.81 -0.46
C MET A 146 -20.09 -0.66 -0.32
N PHE A 147 -18.87 -1.01 0.05
CA PHE A 147 -18.44 -2.41 0.25
C PHE A 147 -19.16 -3.04 1.46
N MET A 148 -19.99 -4.07 1.24
CA MET A 148 -21.01 -4.51 2.19
C MET A 148 -20.79 -5.88 2.86
N LYS A 149 -19.61 -6.50 2.72
CA LYS A 149 -19.34 -7.81 3.36
C LYS A 149 -19.44 -7.76 4.88
N ASN A 150 -18.84 -6.73 5.48
CA ASN A 150 -18.68 -6.63 6.93
C ASN A 150 -19.71 -5.68 7.55
N ALA A 151 -19.99 -4.54 6.93
CA ALA A 151 -21.01 -3.58 7.38
C ALA A 151 -22.02 -3.37 6.26
N ARG A 152 -23.32 -3.35 6.57
CA ARG A 152 -24.38 -3.19 5.56
C ARG A 152 -25.20 -1.94 5.82
N LEU A 153 -25.72 -1.36 4.75
CA LEU A 153 -26.69 -0.29 4.80
C LEU A 153 -27.88 -0.71 3.96
N GLU A 154 -29.05 -0.90 4.56
CA GLU A 154 -30.27 -1.23 3.85
C GLU A 154 -30.85 0.00 3.12
N ALA A 155 -31.80 -0.23 2.21
CA ALA A 155 -32.39 0.83 1.37
C ALA A 155 -33.20 1.87 2.17
N ASP A 156 -33.69 1.51 3.36
CA ASP A 156 -34.39 2.39 4.29
C ASP A 156 -33.44 3.23 5.17
N GLY A 157 -32.12 3.01 5.06
CA GLY A 157 -31.11 3.63 5.90
C GLY A 157 -30.74 2.85 7.16
N THR A 158 -31.26 1.63 7.36
CA THR A 158 -30.88 0.77 8.47
C THR A 158 -29.42 0.31 8.34
N TYR A 159 -28.58 0.71 9.30
CA TYR A 159 -27.15 0.33 9.34
C TYR A 159 -26.93 -0.92 10.18
N ILE A 160 -26.31 -1.94 9.59
CA ILE A 160 -25.92 -3.19 10.24
C ILE A 160 -24.40 -3.16 10.45
N SER A 161 -24.00 -3.11 11.72
CA SER A 161 -22.59 -3.04 12.13
C SER A 161 -21.83 -4.35 11.90
N PRO A 162 -20.50 -4.30 11.71
CA PRO A 162 -19.69 -5.49 11.56
C PRO A 162 -19.61 -6.32 12.83
N LYS A 163 -19.59 -7.66 12.66
CA LYS A 163 -19.43 -8.62 13.77
C LYS A 163 -18.17 -8.36 14.60
N HIS A 164 -17.08 -7.96 13.95
CA HIS A 164 -15.86 -7.54 14.62
C HIS A 164 -15.31 -6.26 13.98
N ALA A 165 -15.11 -5.21 14.79
CA ALA A 165 -14.58 -3.91 14.35
C ALA A 165 -13.21 -4.00 13.65
N LYS A 166 -12.45 -5.08 13.89
CA LYS A 166 -11.10 -5.26 13.33
C LYS A 166 -11.07 -5.89 11.93
N LEU A 167 -12.20 -6.37 11.39
CA LEU A 167 -12.25 -7.00 10.06
C LEU A 167 -11.85 -6.04 8.93
N ALA A 168 -12.09 -4.73 9.12
CA ALA A 168 -11.66 -3.69 8.18
C ALA A 168 -10.13 -3.62 8.00
N TYR A 169 -9.33 -4.16 8.92
CA TYR A 169 -7.87 -4.17 8.84
C TYR A 169 -7.29 -5.32 8.01
N GLY A 170 -8.11 -6.29 7.56
CA GLY A 170 -7.62 -7.50 6.88
C GLY A 170 -6.71 -7.18 5.67
N THR A 171 -7.11 -6.23 4.83
CA THR A 171 -6.31 -5.79 3.67
C THR A 171 -4.99 -5.13 4.10
N MET A 172 -4.99 -4.33 5.18
CA MET A 172 -3.78 -3.67 5.67
C MET A 172 -2.76 -4.68 6.22
N VAL A 173 -3.25 -5.70 6.94
CA VAL A 173 -2.42 -6.78 7.48
C VAL A 173 -1.81 -7.60 6.34
N TYR A 174 -2.60 -7.94 5.31
CA TYR A 174 -2.10 -8.61 4.11
C TYR A 174 -0.94 -7.87 3.45
N VAL A 175 -1.12 -6.56 3.24
CA VAL A 175 -0.10 -5.71 2.63
C VAL A 175 1.17 -5.70 3.47
N ARG A 176 1.07 -5.52 4.80
CA ARG A 176 2.24 -5.53 5.70
C ARG A 176 2.98 -6.87 5.69
N ALA A 177 2.26 -7.99 5.73
CA ALA A 177 2.84 -9.33 5.66
C ALA A 177 3.61 -9.53 4.34
N THR A 178 3.06 -9.02 3.23
CA THR A 178 3.70 -9.10 1.90
C THR A 178 4.94 -8.21 1.81
N MET A 179 4.89 -7.00 2.36
CA MET A 179 6.00 -6.04 2.33
C MET A 179 7.30 -6.60 2.94
N ILE A 180 7.21 -7.39 4.01
CA ILE A 180 8.39 -7.97 4.68
C ILE A 180 9.22 -8.80 3.70
N ARG A 181 8.56 -9.66 2.91
CA ARG A 181 9.23 -10.47 1.87
C ARG A 181 9.74 -9.63 0.72
N THR A 182 8.99 -8.60 0.29
CA THR A 182 9.48 -7.67 -0.74
C THR A 182 10.78 -6.99 -0.31
N MET A 183 10.85 -6.52 0.95
CA MET A 183 12.05 -5.87 1.50
C MET A 183 13.23 -6.84 1.62
N SER A 184 12.99 -8.10 1.98
CA SER A 184 14.01 -9.16 1.95
C SER A 184 14.64 -9.29 0.57
N ASN A 185 13.81 -9.41 -0.47
CA ASN A 185 14.28 -9.57 -1.85
C ASN A 185 15.08 -8.35 -2.34
N LEU A 186 14.62 -7.12 -2.03
CA LEU A 186 15.34 -5.90 -2.39
C LEU A 186 16.70 -5.80 -1.70
N LEU A 187 16.77 -6.12 -0.39
CA LEU A 187 18.04 -6.15 0.34
C LEU A 187 18.98 -7.23 -0.21
N GLY A 188 18.45 -8.42 -0.50
CA GLY A 188 19.21 -9.53 -1.09
C GLY A 188 19.82 -9.18 -2.44
N ARG A 189 19.10 -8.45 -3.30
CA ARG A 189 19.64 -7.92 -4.57
C ARG A 189 20.79 -6.95 -4.33
N ALA A 190 20.61 -5.96 -3.46
CA ALA A 190 21.66 -4.99 -3.16
C ALA A 190 22.91 -5.64 -2.55
N ALA A 191 22.72 -6.55 -1.59
CA ALA A 191 23.81 -7.31 -0.97
C ALA A 191 24.54 -8.20 -1.98
N THR A 192 23.82 -8.84 -2.90
CA THR A 192 24.43 -9.68 -3.96
C THR A 192 25.34 -8.85 -4.87
N ILE A 193 24.89 -7.67 -5.27
CA ILE A 193 25.69 -6.76 -6.11
C ILE A 193 26.96 -6.33 -5.36
N ALA A 194 26.82 -5.89 -4.10
CA ALA A 194 27.95 -5.42 -3.31
C ALA A 194 28.95 -6.52 -2.98
N ILE A 195 28.49 -7.73 -2.66
CA ILE A 195 29.36 -8.89 -2.44
C ILE A 195 30.11 -9.27 -3.71
N ARG A 196 29.41 -9.39 -4.86
CA ARG A 196 30.05 -9.71 -6.14
C ARG A 196 31.07 -8.66 -6.57
N TYR A 197 30.77 -7.39 -6.34
CA TYR A 197 31.75 -6.31 -6.54
C TYR A 197 32.97 -6.50 -5.61
N SER A 198 32.73 -6.79 -4.34
CA SER A 198 33.79 -6.89 -3.32
C SER A 198 34.73 -8.08 -3.49
N VAL A 199 34.26 -9.18 -4.10
CA VAL A 199 35.12 -10.34 -4.43
C VAL A 199 35.96 -10.09 -5.70
N ILE A 200 35.65 -9.09 -6.51
CA ILE A 200 36.40 -8.79 -7.75
C ILE A 200 37.30 -7.58 -7.57
N ARG A 201 36.80 -6.53 -6.90
CA ARG A 201 37.52 -5.29 -6.64
C ARG A 201 38.70 -5.57 -5.72
N LYS A 202 39.89 -5.19 -6.19
CA LYS A 202 41.10 -5.14 -5.37
C LYS A 202 41.45 -3.68 -5.09
N GLN A 203 41.78 -3.38 -3.84
CA GLN A 203 42.22 -2.05 -3.41
C GLN A 203 42.97 -2.13 -2.08
N GLY A 204 44.15 -1.51 -2.03
CA GLY A 204 44.96 -1.42 -0.82
C GLY A 204 45.62 -2.74 -0.41
N GLU A 205 46.48 -2.66 0.60
CA GLU A 205 47.26 -3.80 1.09
C GLU A 205 46.94 -4.06 2.57
N ILE A 206 46.58 -5.30 2.91
CA ILE A 206 46.46 -5.73 4.32
C ILE A 206 47.86 -5.94 4.92
N GLU A 207 48.76 -6.53 4.13
CA GLU A 207 50.15 -6.76 4.49
C GLU A 207 51.05 -6.01 3.52
N ALA A 208 51.90 -5.11 4.06
CA ALA A 208 52.75 -4.24 3.26
C ALA A 208 53.68 -5.05 2.33
N GLY A 209 53.67 -4.71 1.04
CA GLY A 209 54.50 -5.34 0.01
C GLY A 209 53.96 -6.66 -0.54
N LYS A 210 52.75 -7.10 -0.13
CA LYS A 210 52.08 -8.28 -0.70
C LYS A 210 51.11 -7.97 -1.84
N GLY A 211 50.99 -6.69 -2.22
CA GLY A 211 50.12 -6.24 -3.31
C GLY A 211 48.65 -6.16 -2.91
N GLU A 212 47.82 -5.75 -3.87
CA GLU A 212 46.40 -5.50 -3.60
C GLU A 212 45.59 -6.78 -3.36
N VAL A 213 44.75 -6.74 -2.33
CA VAL A 213 43.83 -7.82 -1.96
C VAL A 213 42.41 -7.52 -2.39
N GLN A 214 41.56 -8.56 -2.51
CA GLN A 214 40.13 -8.36 -2.75
C GLN A 214 39.53 -7.60 -1.55
N ILE A 215 38.71 -6.58 -1.79
CA ILE A 215 38.23 -5.73 -0.69
C ILE A 215 37.33 -6.50 0.30
N ILE A 216 36.76 -7.63 -0.10
CA ILE A 216 36.02 -8.52 0.80
C ILE A 216 36.91 -9.16 1.88
N GLU A 217 38.24 -9.18 1.70
CA GLU A 217 39.18 -9.73 2.69
C GLU A 217 39.30 -8.82 3.93
N TYR A 218 39.01 -7.52 3.79
CA TYR A 218 38.97 -6.61 4.94
C TYR A 218 37.78 -6.92 5.86
N GLN A 219 38.05 -7.08 7.15
CA GLN A 219 37.01 -7.29 8.18
C GLN A 219 35.98 -6.16 8.21
N THR A 220 36.38 -4.92 7.90
CA THR A 220 35.48 -3.76 7.82
C THR A 220 34.44 -3.90 6.70
N GLN A 221 34.85 -4.44 5.54
CA GLN A 221 33.96 -4.73 4.42
C GLN A 221 33.01 -5.90 4.74
N GLN A 222 33.53 -6.96 5.37
CA GLN A 222 32.73 -8.10 5.83
C GLN A 222 31.69 -7.68 6.86
N TYR A 223 32.09 -6.91 7.87
CA TYR A 223 31.19 -6.41 8.92
C TYR A 223 30.09 -5.51 8.35
N ARG A 224 30.36 -4.78 7.26
CA ARG A 224 29.35 -3.98 6.57
C ARG A 224 28.35 -4.84 5.79
N LEU A 225 28.83 -5.85 5.05
CA LEU A 225 28.02 -6.57 4.05
C LEU A 225 27.40 -7.88 4.54
N LEU A 226 28.13 -8.71 5.28
CA LEU A 226 27.63 -10.02 5.72
C LEU A 226 26.36 -9.92 6.59
N PRO A 227 26.22 -8.92 7.49
CA PRO A 227 24.96 -8.72 8.20
C PRO A 227 23.78 -8.41 7.29
N GLN A 228 23.98 -7.79 6.12
CA GLN A 228 22.87 -7.52 5.18
C GLN A 228 22.37 -8.81 4.51
N VAL A 229 23.28 -9.73 4.20
CA VAL A 229 22.93 -11.06 3.69
C VAL A 229 22.15 -11.84 4.75
N ALA A 230 22.62 -11.85 6.00
CA ALA A 230 21.92 -12.50 7.11
C ALA A 230 20.52 -11.89 7.33
N ARG A 231 20.41 -10.56 7.32
CA ARG A 231 19.12 -9.84 7.43
C ARG A 231 18.16 -10.21 6.30
N ALA A 232 18.63 -10.27 5.06
CA ALA A 232 17.78 -10.64 3.93
C ALA A 232 17.10 -12.01 4.17
N TRP A 233 17.86 -13.03 4.60
CA TRP A 233 17.30 -14.34 4.93
C TRP A 233 16.39 -14.31 6.15
N ALA A 234 16.80 -13.63 7.23
CA ALA A 234 15.96 -13.47 8.42
C ALA A 234 14.59 -12.84 8.08
N TYR A 235 14.59 -11.83 7.21
CA TYR A 235 13.37 -11.17 6.74
C TYR A 235 12.51 -12.07 5.84
N GLU A 236 13.11 -12.92 4.99
CA GLU A 236 12.34 -13.88 4.20
C GLU A 236 11.62 -14.88 5.11
N PHE A 237 12.30 -15.43 6.12
CA PHE A 237 11.70 -16.37 7.06
C PHE A 237 10.61 -15.72 7.91
N ALA A 238 10.85 -14.52 8.44
CA ALA A 238 9.84 -13.76 9.16
C ALA A 238 8.61 -13.45 8.27
N GLY A 239 8.84 -13.08 7.02
CA GLY A 239 7.79 -12.84 6.04
C GLY A 239 6.94 -14.08 5.77
N ARG A 240 7.56 -15.26 5.56
CA ARG A 240 6.84 -16.53 5.41
C ARG A 240 5.99 -16.87 6.63
N TYR A 241 6.52 -16.66 7.83
CA TYR A 241 5.78 -16.88 9.06
C TYR A 241 4.54 -15.98 9.16
N THR A 242 4.68 -14.67 8.91
CA THR A 242 3.53 -13.75 8.92
C THR A 242 2.49 -14.08 7.86
N ARG A 243 2.90 -14.59 6.69
CA ARG A 243 1.98 -15.03 5.64
C ARG A 243 1.15 -16.24 6.09
N LYS A 244 1.77 -17.20 6.79
CA LYS A 244 1.07 -18.36 7.36
C LYS A 244 0.03 -17.95 8.40
N LEU A 245 0.36 -17.02 9.29
CA LEU A 245 -0.60 -16.46 10.25
C LEU A 245 -1.78 -15.77 9.54
N TYR A 246 -1.51 -15.04 8.45
CA TYR A 246 -2.57 -14.42 7.66
C TYR A 246 -3.48 -15.46 6.96
N GLU A 247 -2.94 -16.61 6.54
CA GLU A 247 -3.73 -17.71 5.97
C GLU A 247 -4.66 -18.35 7.00
N GLN A 248 -4.20 -18.54 8.24
CA GLN A 248 -5.04 -18.99 9.35
C GLN A 248 -6.19 -18.03 9.61
N PHE A 249 -5.91 -16.72 9.63
CA PHE A 249 -6.94 -15.69 9.76
C PHE A 249 -7.99 -15.78 8.63
N LEU A 250 -7.56 -15.96 7.37
CA LEU A 250 -8.49 -16.13 6.26
C LEU A 250 -9.32 -17.42 6.34
N ALA A 251 -8.78 -18.46 6.98
CA ALA A 251 -9.49 -19.72 7.23
C ALA A 251 -10.53 -19.62 8.37
N GLY A 252 -10.70 -18.44 8.99
CA GLY A 252 -11.71 -18.20 10.01
C GLY A 252 -11.20 -18.24 11.45
N ASP A 253 -9.89 -18.42 11.66
CA ASP A 253 -9.28 -18.29 12.98
C ASP A 253 -9.10 -16.81 13.32
N PHE A 254 -10.05 -16.23 14.04
CA PHE A 254 -10.00 -14.82 14.43
C PHE A 254 -9.10 -14.56 15.66
N GLU A 255 -8.68 -15.60 16.38
CA GLU A 255 -7.84 -15.49 17.59
C GLU A 255 -6.40 -15.10 17.24
N VAL A 256 -5.92 -15.43 16.03
CA VAL A 256 -4.58 -15.01 15.58
C VAL A 256 -4.50 -13.51 15.25
N LEU A 257 -5.64 -12.82 15.08
CA LEU A 257 -5.68 -11.45 14.57
C LEU A 257 -4.90 -10.43 15.44
N PRO A 258 -5.00 -10.43 16.79
CA PRO A 258 -4.22 -9.52 17.62
C PRO A 258 -2.70 -9.73 17.46
N ALA A 259 -2.24 -10.98 17.50
CA ALA A 259 -0.83 -11.33 17.33
C ALA A 259 -0.34 -10.97 15.93
N LEU A 260 -1.09 -11.36 14.90
CA LEU A 260 -0.81 -11.03 13.51
C LEU A 260 -0.71 -9.52 13.29
N HIS A 261 -1.63 -8.73 13.85
CA HIS A 261 -1.59 -7.26 13.78
C HIS A 261 -0.34 -6.70 14.47
N GLY A 262 -0.02 -7.14 15.68
CA GLY A 262 1.16 -6.68 16.43
C GLY A 262 2.47 -6.98 15.70
N ILE A 263 2.64 -8.25 15.30
CA ILE A 263 3.83 -8.74 14.60
C ILE A 263 4.03 -8.01 13.27
N THR A 264 2.98 -7.93 12.43
CA THR A 264 3.11 -7.29 11.11
C THR A 264 3.32 -5.77 11.22
N SER A 265 2.81 -5.11 12.26
CA SER A 265 3.08 -3.69 12.51
C SER A 265 4.54 -3.44 12.86
N GLY A 266 5.08 -4.21 13.82
CA GLY A 266 6.47 -4.11 14.25
C GLY A 266 7.45 -4.50 13.15
N LEU A 267 7.25 -5.67 12.53
CA LEU A 267 8.11 -6.14 11.45
C LEU A 267 8.10 -5.19 10.25
N LYS A 268 6.94 -4.66 9.83
CA LYS A 268 6.92 -3.68 8.74
C LYS A 268 7.82 -2.50 9.06
N ALA A 269 7.74 -1.92 10.27
CA ALA A 269 8.54 -0.76 10.65
C ALA A 269 10.04 -1.09 10.66
N VAL A 270 10.44 -2.15 11.37
CA VAL A 270 11.84 -2.55 11.53
C VAL A 270 12.45 -2.96 10.19
N VAL A 271 11.79 -3.87 9.46
CA VAL A 271 12.32 -4.43 8.22
C VAL A 271 12.46 -3.35 7.15
N THR A 272 11.45 -2.48 6.97
CA THR A 272 11.56 -1.42 5.94
C THR A 272 12.68 -0.43 6.26
N HIS A 273 12.84 -0.04 7.52
CA HIS A 273 13.91 0.88 7.93
C HIS A 273 15.30 0.25 7.78
N GLN A 274 15.48 -0.97 8.28
CA GLN A 274 16.76 -1.67 8.21
C GLN A 274 17.15 -2.05 6.78
N THR A 275 16.18 -2.41 5.93
CA THR A 275 16.42 -2.62 4.49
C THR A 275 16.89 -1.34 3.80
N ALA A 276 16.29 -0.19 4.09
CA ALA A 276 16.73 1.09 3.50
C ALA A 276 18.18 1.41 3.88
N LEU A 277 18.53 1.28 5.17
CA LEU A 277 19.90 1.45 5.64
C LEU A 277 20.85 0.42 5.02
N GLY A 278 20.43 -0.84 4.94
CA GLY A 278 21.23 -1.93 4.37
C GLY A 278 21.53 -1.73 2.89
N ILE A 279 20.56 -1.26 2.10
CA ILE A 279 20.76 -0.92 0.69
C ILE A 279 21.78 0.20 0.54
N GLU A 280 21.69 1.24 1.37
CA GLU A 280 22.66 2.35 1.33
C GLU A 280 24.07 1.90 1.76
N GLN A 281 24.18 1.03 2.76
CA GLN A 281 25.45 0.42 3.14
C GLN A 281 26.05 -0.41 2.00
N CYS A 282 25.23 -1.19 1.28
CA CYS A 282 25.67 -1.91 0.09
C CYS A 282 26.17 -0.96 -1.01
N ARG A 283 25.50 0.17 -1.22
CA ARG A 283 25.93 1.20 -2.19
C ARG A 283 27.28 1.79 -1.82
N MET A 284 27.47 2.19 -0.56
CA MET A 284 28.73 2.75 -0.07
C MET A 284 29.88 1.73 -0.08
N ALA A 285 29.58 0.45 0.13
CA ALA A 285 30.56 -0.64 0.08
C ALA A 285 31.15 -0.86 -1.34
N CYS A 286 30.46 -0.41 -2.38
CA CYS A 286 30.97 -0.44 -3.75
C CYS A 286 31.91 0.73 -4.08
N GLU A 287 32.27 1.57 -3.10
CA GLU A 287 33.14 2.76 -3.29
C GLU A 287 32.59 3.75 -4.34
N ILE A 288 31.30 3.64 -4.71
CA ILE A 288 30.66 4.50 -5.70
C ILE A 288 30.40 5.86 -5.08
N THR A 289 31.35 6.78 -5.26
CA THR A 289 31.19 8.20 -4.94
C THR A 289 30.52 8.92 -6.12
N GLY A 290 29.18 8.90 -6.18
CA GLY A 290 28.40 9.70 -7.14
C GLY A 290 27.07 9.09 -7.60
N PRO A 291 26.21 9.85 -8.30
CA PRO A 291 24.86 9.43 -8.71
C PRO A 291 24.82 8.45 -9.91
N LYS A 292 25.97 8.01 -10.44
CA LYS A 292 26.02 7.10 -11.58
C LYS A 292 25.79 5.65 -11.13
N ILE A 293 24.52 5.30 -11.04
CA ILE A 293 24.05 3.92 -11.01
C ILE A 293 23.74 3.55 -12.45
N VAL A 294 24.58 2.73 -13.09
CA VAL A 294 24.18 1.97 -14.29
C VAL A 294 24.02 0.54 -13.84
N PHE A 295 22.78 0.17 -13.48
CA PHE A 295 22.39 -1.23 -13.40
C PHE A 295 22.02 -1.67 -14.83
N PHE A 296 22.82 -2.53 -15.44
CA PHE A 296 22.37 -3.37 -16.55
C PHE A 296 21.69 -4.63 -15.99
#